data_AF-A0A838SC63-F1
#
_entry.id   AF-A0A838SC63-F1
#
_cell.length_a   1.000
_cell.length_b   1.000
_cell.length_c   1.000
_cell.angle_alpha   90.00
_cell.angle_beta   90.00
_cell.angle_gamma   90.00
#
_symmetry.space_group_name_H-M   'P 1'
#
loop_
_entity.id
_entity.type
_entity.pdbx_description
1 polymer ?
#
loop_
_entity_poly.entity_id
_entity_poly.type
_entity_poly.pdbx_seq_one_letter_code
_entity_poly.pdbx_strand_id
1 'polypeptide(L)'
;MGSQYGMPFMGVVVLGALTEWVQSFSSTRFAEWSDLLRDVLGTVGALGFFMTYDPNLTGRAAIWRLAPRKQLVHAGVGLLVVIALSPVLFWSYAYWDRAVRFPSLVQFSSSWEMMFVKGRDSALQIVPSPLGWGKPRVDTVGHVVFYPKHYPGIRLKEPYPDWRGFSRFHFEVYSELPRVQSLVIGIHDAQHNNDYADRFNRVITISPGLNHINIPLDDIRHAPVGRELDLRAIKAIRLFAISPPEEFSLYVDNFRLE
;
A
#
# COMPACT_ATOMS: atom_id res chain seq x y z
N MET A 1 -14.75 28.90 34.87
CA MET A 1 -13.45 28.41 34.34
C MET A 1 -13.58 27.15 33.48
N GLY A 2 -14.44 26.18 33.81
CA GLY A 2 -14.53 24.92 33.06
C GLY A 2 -15.37 24.91 31.77
N SER A 3 -16.26 25.88 31.53
CA SER A 3 -17.25 25.79 30.44
C SER A 3 -16.72 26.20 29.06
N GLN A 4 -15.82 27.18 28.95
CA GLN A 4 -15.34 27.71 27.67
C GLN A 4 -14.46 26.73 26.88
N TYR A 5 -13.73 25.85 27.56
CA TYR A 5 -12.87 24.83 26.95
C TYR A 5 -13.48 23.42 27.06
N GLY A 6 -14.28 23.17 28.09
CA GLY A 6 -14.97 21.89 28.30
C GLY A 6 -16.09 21.64 27.29
N MET A 7 -16.87 22.66 26.91
CA MET A 7 -17.94 22.49 25.91
C MET A 7 -17.40 22.17 24.49
N PRO A 8 -16.38 22.87 23.96
CA PRO A 8 -15.75 22.47 22.70
C PRO A 8 -15.13 21.08 22.74
N PHE A 9 -14.43 20.73 23.83
CA PHE A 9 -13.83 19.40 23.98
C PHE A 9 -14.89 18.29 23.98
N MET A 10 -15.95 18.44 24.78
CA MET A 10 -17.07 17.50 24.81
C MET A 10 -17.79 17.43 23.45
N GLY A 11 -17.95 18.56 22.77
CA GLY A 11 -18.54 18.62 21.43
C GLY A 11 -17.75 17.81 20.42
N VAL A 12 -16.42 17.91 20.40
CA VAL A 12 -15.59 17.13 19.46
C VAL A 12 -15.53 15.66 19.85
N VAL A 13 -15.47 15.31 21.13
CA VAL A 13 -15.53 13.90 21.58
C VAL A 13 -16.85 13.25 21.13
N VAL A 14 -17.97 13.96 21.31
CA VAL A 14 -19.29 13.48 20.89
C VAL A 14 -19.40 13.41 19.37
N LEU A 15 -18.92 14.42 18.64
CA LEU A 15 -18.92 14.41 17.17
C LEU A 15 -18.04 13.29 16.60
N GLY A 16 -16.83 13.11 17.13
CA GLY A 16 -15.92 12.03 16.72
C GLY A 16 -16.51 10.65 17.01
N ALA A 17 -17.11 10.46 18.19
CA ALA A 17 -17.81 9.22 18.53
C ALA A 17 -19.03 8.95 17.62
N LEU A 18 -19.78 10.01 17.26
CA LEU A 18 -20.91 9.91 16.34
C LEU A 18 -20.45 9.59 14.91
N THR A 19 -19.36 10.19 14.43
CA THR A 19 -18.83 9.89 13.10
C THR A 19 -18.32 8.47 13.00
N GLU A 20 -17.65 7.95 14.02
CA GLU A 20 -17.24 6.53 14.09
C GLU A 20 -18.45 5.59 14.16
N TRP A 21 -19.47 5.94 14.95
CA TRP A 21 -20.71 5.17 15.04
C TRP A 21 -21.42 5.10 13.68
N VAL A 22 -21.54 6.23 12.97
CA VAL A 22 -22.12 6.26 11.62
C VAL A 22 -21.26 5.45 10.62
N GLN A 23 -19.94 5.56 10.71
CA GLN A 23 -19.03 4.79 9.85
C GLN A 23 -19.12 3.28 10.11
N SER A 24 -19.44 2.83 11.34
CA SER A 24 -19.61 1.41 11.67
C SER A 24 -20.77 0.72 10.93
N PHE A 25 -21.76 1.49 10.45
CA PHE A 25 -22.84 0.97 9.59
C PHE A 25 -22.47 0.89 8.11
N SER A 26 -21.31 1.43 7.72
CA SER A 26 -20.80 1.39 6.36
C SER A 26 -19.95 0.13 6.17
N SER A 27 -20.39 -0.78 5.32
CA SER A 27 -19.77 -2.09 5.08
C SER A 27 -18.35 -2.07 4.47
N THR A 28 -17.79 -0.87 4.21
CA THR A 28 -16.51 -0.66 3.52
C THR A 28 -15.37 -0.17 4.42
N ARG A 29 -15.63 0.18 5.70
CA ARG A 29 -14.61 0.65 6.63
C ARG A 29 -14.92 0.16 8.05
N PHE A 30 -13.94 -0.46 8.71
CA PHE A 30 -14.06 -0.79 10.13
C PHE A 30 -13.75 0.46 10.95
N ALA A 31 -14.55 0.76 11.98
CA ALA A 31 -14.25 1.82 12.93
C ALA A 31 -12.89 1.52 13.59
N GLU A 32 -11.88 2.34 13.31
CA GLU A 32 -10.55 2.15 13.88
C GLU A 32 -10.43 3.07 15.11
N TRP A 33 -10.20 2.48 16.28
CA TRP A 33 -9.93 3.23 17.51
C TRP A 33 -8.79 4.27 17.38
N SER A 34 -7.95 4.11 16.35
CA SER A 34 -6.90 5.05 15.96
C SER A 34 -7.45 6.39 15.46
N ASP A 35 -8.58 6.41 14.77
CA ASP A 35 -9.17 7.63 14.19
C ASP A 35 -9.81 8.49 15.29
N LEU A 36 -10.57 7.88 16.20
CA LEU A 36 -11.08 8.55 17.41
C LEU A 36 -9.95 9.15 18.27
N LEU A 37 -8.85 8.40 18.45
CA LEU A 37 -7.70 8.88 19.21
C LEU A 37 -7.04 10.10 18.55
N ARG A 38 -6.93 10.12 17.22
CA ARG A 38 -6.37 11.26 16.47
C ARG A 38 -7.23 12.51 16.60
N ASP A 39 -8.55 12.37 16.54
CA ASP A 39 -9.47 13.50 16.70
C ASP A 39 -9.40 14.10 18.12
N VAL A 40 -9.35 13.23 19.14
CA VAL A 40 -9.17 13.67 20.53
C VAL A 40 -7.82 14.35 20.72
N LEU A 41 -6.72 13.76 20.24
CA LEU A 41 -5.38 14.35 20.37
C LEU A 41 -5.25 15.67 19.61
N GLY A 42 -5.83 15.77 18.41
CA GLY A 42 -5.88 17.01 17.64
C GLY A 42 -6.65 18.10 18.36
N THR A 43 -7.79 17.75 18.97
CA THR A 43 -8.62 18.68 19.75
C THR A 43 -7.90 19.17 21.00
N VAL A 44 -7.32 18.25 21.78
CA VAL A 44 -6.53 18.60 22.98
C VAL A 44 -5.34 19.49 22.60
N GLY A 45 -4.67 19.19 21.48
CA GLY A 45 -3.58 20.01 20.95
C GLY A 45 -4.05 21.42 20.57
N ALA A 46 -5.14 21.54 19.81
CA ALA A 46 -5.68 22.82 19.36
C ALA A 46 -6.18 23.68 20.55
N LEU A 47 -6.93 23.09 21.48
CA LEU A 47 -7.40 23.78 22.68
C LEU A 47 -6.23 24.18 23.57
N GLY A 48 -5.25 23.29 23.77
CA GLY A 48 -4.03 23.58 24.51
C GLY A 48 -3.25 24.75 23.89
N PHE A 49 -3.12 24.76 22.56
CA PHE A 49 -2.51 25.87 21.83
C PHE A 49 -3.26 27.19 22.04
N PHE A 50 -4.59 27.18 21.89
CA PHE A 50 -5.43 28.38 22.07
C PHE A 50 -5.36 28.93 23.50
N MET A 51 -5.32 28.05 24.51
CA MET A 51 -5.14 28.42 25.92
C MET A 51 -3.83 29.18 26.16
N THR A 52 -2.79 28.98 25.35
CA THR A 52 -1.54 29.76 25.49
C THR A 52 -1.66 31.23 25.07
N TYR A 53 -2.73 31.60 24.36
CA TYR A 53 -2.98 32.94 23.84
C TYR A 53 -4.22 33.63 24.41
N ASP A 54 -5.06 32.93 25.17
CA ASP A 54 -6.28 33.52 25.74
C ASP A 54 -5.95 34.51 26.89
N PRO A 55 -6.24 35.82 26.72
CA PRO A 55 -5.99 36.83 27.73
C PRO A 55 -6.91 36.66 28.97
N ASN A 56 -8.07 36.02 28.81
CA ASN A 56 -9.11 35.89 29.83
C ASN A 56 -8.86 34.72 30.80
N LEU A 57 -7.86 33.87 30.53
CA LEU A 57 -7.43 32.81 31.45
C LEU A 57 -6.77 33.42 32.70
N THR A 58 -7.41 33.21 33.85
CA THR A 58 -6.91 33.64 35.17
C THR A 58 -6.48 32.44 36.04
N GLY A 59 -6.00 32.69 37.26
CA GLY A 59 -5.67 31.63 38.24
C GLY A 59 -4.54 30.68 37.82
N ARG A 60 -4.57 29.44 38.32
CA ARG A 60 -3.51 28.43 38.09
C ARG A 60 -3.30 28.08 36.61
N ALA A 61 -4.33 28.25 35.77
CA ALA A 61 -4.26 27.96 34.34
C ALA A 61 -3.49 29.03 33.54
N ALA A 62 -3.45 30.28 34.01
CA ALA A 62 -2.71 31.37 33.35
C ALA A 62 -1.19 31.12 33.27
N ILE A 63 -0.68 30.24 34.14
CA ILE A 63 0.73 29.82 34.20
C ILE A 63 1.17 29.14 32.89
N TRP A 64 0.25 28.53 32.13
CA TRP A 64 0.53 27.87 30.84
C TRP A 64 0.82 28.86 29.70
N ARG A 65 0.54 30.16 29.88
CA ARG A 65 0.92 31.21 28.90
C ARG A 65 2.38 31.66 29.04
N LEU A 66 3.02 31.33 30.17
CA LEU A 66 4.38 31.76 30.49
C LEU A 66 5.40 30.74 30.00
N ALA A 67 6.61 31.22 29.68
CA ALA A 67 7.75 30.36 29.46
C ALA A 67 8.14 29.64 30.77
N PRO A 68 8.59 28.37 30.72
CA PRO A 68 8.81 27.54 29.52
C PRO A 68 7.56 26.75 29.07
N ARG A 69 6.47 26.76 29.84
CA ARG A 69 5.29 25.91 29.61
C ARG A 69 4.61 26.16 28.27
N LYS A 70 4.53 27.42 27.83
CA LYS A 70 4.02 27.79 26.49
C LYS A 70 4.80 27.12 25.37
N GLN A 71 6.14 27.10 25.48
CA GLN A 71 7.01 26.48 24.47
C GLN A 71 6.82 24.96 24.44
N LEU A 72 6.64 24.33 25.59
CA LEU A 72 6.35 22.89 25.67
C LEU A 72 5.03 22.54 24.98
N VAL A 73 3.98 23.34 25.18
CA VAL A 73 2.70 23.14 24.49
C VAL A 73 2.86 23.29 22.97
N HIS A 74 3.56 24.33 22.51
CA HIS A 74 3.79 24.54 21.07
C HIS A 74 4.63 23.42 20.45
N ALA A 75 5.68 22.98 21.14
CA ALA A 75 6.49 21.85 20.69
C ALA A 75 5.65 20.56 20.62
N GLY A 76 4.79 20.31 21.62
CA GLY A 76 3.87 19.17 21.63
C GLY A 76 2.87 19.21 20.48
N VAL A 77 2.27 20.37 20.21
CA VAL A 77 1.34 20.56 19.08
C VAL A 77 2.06 20.42 17.74
N GLY A 78 3.26 20.98 17.61
CA GLY A 78 4.10 20.82 16.42
C GLY A 78 4.43 19.34 16.16
N LEU A 79 4.79 18.59 17.20
CA LEU A 79 5.04 17.15 17.10
C LEU A 79 3.77 16.38 16.68
N LEU A 80 2.60 16.71 17.26
CA LEU A 80 1.33 16.09 16.86
C LEU A 80 1.00 16.35 15.38
N VAL A 81 1.23 17.56 14.89
CA VAL A 81 1.04 17.91 13.47
C VAL A 81 2.00 17.11 12.59
N VAL A 82 3.29 16.99 12.96
CA VAL A 82 4.26 16.19 12.21
C VAL A 82 3.84 14.71 12.17
N ILE A 83 3.41 14.15 13.30
CA ILE A 83 2.91 12.77 13.37
C ILE A 83 1.67 12.61 12.48
N ALA A 84 0.72 13.55 12.53
CA ALA A 84 -0.51 13.52 11.74
C ALA A 84 -0.24 13.63 10.23
N LEU A 85 0.73 14.45 9.81
CA LEU A 85 1.12 14.59 8.41
C LEU A 85 2.03 13.46 7.91
N SER A 86 2.61 12.67 8.82
CA SER A 86 3.57 11.63 8.44
C SER A 86 3.04 10.64 7.40
N PRO A 87 1.81 10.08 7.47
CA PRO A 87 1.34 9.12 6.47
C PRO A 87 1.26 9.72 5.07
N VAL A 88 0.90 11.01 4.96
CA VAL A 88 0.87 11.73 3.68
C VAL A 88 2.28 11.84 3.10
N LEU A 89 3.28 12.15 3.93
CA LEU A 89 4.67 12.21 3.51
C LEU A 89 5.20 10.83 3.09
N PHE A 90 4.90 9.77 3.86
CA PHE A 90 5.27 8.39 3.54
C PHE A 90 4.70 7.97 2.17
N TRP A 91 3.39 8.15 1.95
CA TRP A 91 2.77 7.82 0.67
C TRP A 91 3.29 8.69 -0.47
N SER A 92 3.45 10.00 -0.25
CA SER A 92 3.97 10.92 -1.28
C SER A 92 5.37 10.50 -1.73
N TYR A 93 6.22 10.11 -0.79
CA TYR A 93 7.54 9.58 -1.11
C TYR A 93 7.46 8.26 -1.88
N ALA A 94 6.59 7.32 -1.46
CA ALA A 94 6.39 6.05 -2.17
C ALA A 94 5.91 6.26 -3.63
N TYR A 95 4.99 7.21 -3.86
CA TYR A 95 4.54 7.59 -5.20
C TYR A 95 5.65 8.23 -6.04
N TRP A 96 6.47 9.08 -5.43
CA TRP A 96 7.62 9.69 -6.08
C TRP A 96 8.68 8.65 -6.45
N ASP A 97 9.04 7.76 -5.53
CA ASP A 97 9.99 6.66 -5.74
C ASP A 97 9.54 5.73 -6.87
N ARG A 98 8.26 5.34 -6.88
CA ARG A 98 7.64 4.56 -7.98
C ARG A 98 7.76 5.28 -9.33
N ALA A 99 7.56 6.59 -9.36
CA ALA A 99 7.62 7.36 -10.60
C ALA A 99 9.05 7.49 -11.16
N VAL A 100 10.04 7.69 -10.28
CA VAL A 100 11.45 7.82 -10.68
C VAL A 100 12.05 6.49 -11.12
N ARG A 101 11.58 5.35 -10.58
CA ARG A 101 12.06 4.01 -10.96
C ARG A 101 11.47 3.47 -12.27
N PHE A 102 10.44 4.10 -12.81
CA PHE A 102 9.85 3.71 -14.08
C PHE A 102 10.93 3.70 -15.20
N PRO A 103 11.06 2.64 -16.02
CA PRO A 103 10.07 1.61 -16.36
C PRO A 103 10.04 0.38 -15.44
N SER A 104 10.81 0.37 -14.36
CA SER A 104 10.70 -0.66 -13.34
C SER A 104 9.45 -0.45 -12.48
N LEU A 105 8.68 -1.51 -12.30
CA LEU A 105 7.44 -1.50 -11.52
C LEU A 105 7.70 -1.98 -10.08
N VAL A 106 8.46 -3.07 -9.90
CA VAL A 106 8.86 -3.64 -8.60
C VAL A 106 10.17 -4.42 -8.74
N GLN A 107 11.13 -4.20 -7.84
CA GLN A 107 12.41 -4.91 -7.77
C GLN A 107 12.68 -5.53 -6.39
N PHE A 108 11.76 -5.40 -5.44
CA PHE A 108 11.92 -5.85 -4.05
C PHE A 108 13.23 -5.37 -3.40
N SER A 109 13.73 -4.21 -3.81
CA SER A 109 14.95 -3.59 -3.28
C SER A 109 14.66 -2.52 -2.22
N SER A 110 13.38 -2.22 -1.99
CA SER A 110 12.96 -1.17 -1.09
C SER A 110 11.63 -1.45 -0.42
N SER A 111 11.54 -1.16 0.88
CA SER A 111 10.29 -1.27 1.64
C SER A 111 9.18 -0.34 1.14
N TRP A 112 9.51 0.71 0.39
CA TRP A 112 8.54 1.61 -0.24
C TRP A 112 7.72 0.93 -1.33
N GLU A 113 8.31 -0.02 -2.07
CA GLU A 113 7.60 -0.80 -3.10
C GLU A 113 6.51 -1.67 -2.48
N MET A 114 6.76 -2.17 -1.26
CA MET A 114 5.81 -2.98 -0.49
C MET A 114 4.53 -2.24 -0.10
N MET A 115 4.50 -0.90 -0.19
CA MET A 115 3.26 -0.14 -0.02
C MET A 115 2.26 -0.42 -1.15
N PHE A 116 2.75 -0.82 -2.32
CA PHE A 116 1.95 -1.14 -3.50
C PHE A 116 1.73 -2.65 -3.68
N VAL A 117 2.58 -3.51 -3.10
CA VAL A 117 2.46 -4.96 -3.20
C VAL A 117 1.77 -5.56 -1.98
N LYS A 118 0.68 -6.30 -2.19
CA LYS A 118 -0.05 -6.99 -1.13
C LYS A 118 -0.14 -8.49 -1.40
N GLY A 119 0.15 -9.29 -0.40
CA GLY A 119 -0.19 -10.71 -0.39
C GLY A 119 -1.70 -10.91 -0.19
N ARG A 120 -2.25 -11.95 -0.81
CA ARG A 120 -3.59 -12.48 -0.55
C ARG A 120 -3.43 -13.97 -0.34
N ASP A 121 -3.81 -14.45 0.84
CA ASP A 121 -3.64 -15.86 1.20
C ASP A 121 -2.20 -16.35 0.91
N SER A 122 -1.24 -15.45 1.13
CA SER A 122 0.18 -15.66 0.87
C SER A 122 1.01 -14.77 1.81
N ALA A 123 2.18 -15.23 2.23
CA ALA A 123 3.18 -14.35 2.83
C ALA A 123 4.13 -13.82 1.74
N LEU A 124 4.52 -12.56 1.85
CA LEU A 124 5.51 -11.93 0.98
C LEU A 124 6.53 -11.22 1.86
N GLN A 125 7.81 -11.49 1.62
CA GLN A 125 8.93 -10.87 2.34
C GLN A 125 10.03 -10.49 1.35
N ILE A 126 10.78 -9.43 1.67
CA ILE A 126 12.01 -9.11 0.96
C ILE A 126 13.15 -9.87 1.63
N VAL A 127 13.86 -10.69 0.87
CA VAL A 127 14.96 -11.53 1.36
C VAL A 127 16.16 -11.48 0.40
N PRO A 128 17.38 -11.85 0.84
CA PRO A 128 18.50 -12.00 -0.07
C PRO A 128 18.22 -12.99 -1.21
N SER A 129 18.78 -12.76 -2.40
CA SER A 129 18.59 -13.66 -3.53
C SER A 129 19.11 -15.07 -3.23
N PRO A 130 18.40 -16.16 -3.62
CA PRO A 130 18.88 -17.52 -3.42
C PRO A 130 20.12 -17.80 -4.28
N LEU A 131 20.99 -18.71 -3.82
CA LEU A 131 22.30 -18.99 -4.47
C LEU A 131 22.17 -19.36 -5.96
N GLY A 132 21.12 -20.08 -6.34
CA GLY A 132 20.88 -20.51 -7.72
C GLY A 132 20.29 -19.45 -8.65
N TRP A 133 19.98 -18.24 -8.15
CA TRP A 133 19.45 -17.14 -8.98
C TRP A 133 20.46 -16.66 -10.02
N GLY A 134 21.75 -16.87 -9.79
CA GLY A 134 22.80 -16.71 -10.81
C GLY A 134 23.06 -15.27 -11.27
N LYS A 135 22.55 -14.26 -10.56
CA LYS A 135 22.81 -12.84 -10.89
C LYS A 135 23.74 -12.19 -9.86
N PRO A 136 24.94 -11.72 -10.26
CA PRO A 136 25.91 -11.09 -9.36
C PRO A 136 25.50 -9.73 -8.72
N ARG A 137 24.24 -9.28 -8.82
CA ARG A 137 23.84 -7.89 -8.48
C ARG A 137 22.38 -7.72 -7.99
N VAL A 138 21.68 -8.81 -7.68
CA VAL A 138 20.35 -8.70 -7.07
C VAL A 138 20.51 -8.92 -5.58
N ASP A 139 20.63 -7.84 -4.82
CA ASP A 139 20.89 -7.93 -3.37
C ASP A 139 19.69 -8.53 -2.64
N THR A 140 18.48 -8.26 -3.11
CA THR A 140 17.23 -8.75 -2.52
C THR A 140 16.17 -9.07 -3.57
N VAL A 141 15.29 -10.02 -3.24
CA VAL A 141 14.16 -10.47 -4.06
C VAL A 141 12.90 -10.61 -3.20
N GLY A 142 11.74 -10.72 -3.84
CA GLY A 142 10.49 -11.05 -3.16
C GLY A 142 10.35 -12.56 -2.97
N HIS A 143 10.35 -13.04 -1.72
CA HIS A 143 9.99 -14.42 -1.40
C HIS A 143 8.50 -14.51 -1.10
N VAL A 144 7.79 -15.30 -1.91
CA VAL A 144 6.34 -15.49 -1.82
C VAL A 144 6.03 -16.90 -1.40
N VAL A 145 5.34 -17.05 -0.27
CA VAL A 145 4.79 -18.32 0.21
C VAL A 145 3.31 -18.37 -0.12
N PHE A 146 2.90 -19.34 -0.92
CA PHE A 146 1.52 -19.55 -1.39
C PHE A 146 0.83 -20.60 -0.50
N TYR A 147 -0.23 -20.22 0.21
CA TYR A 147 -0.97 -21.14 1.07
C TYR A 147 -1.99 -21.98 0.28
N PRO A 148 -2.40 -23.17 0.77
CA PRO A 148 -3.41 -24.02 0.13
C PRO A 148 -4.82 -23.42 0.27
N LYS A 149 -5.06 -22.32 -0.45
CA LYS A 149 -6.29 -21.52 -0.47
C LYS A 149 -6.73 -21.26 -1.91
N HIS A 150 -7.88 -20.62 -2.08
CA HIS A 150 -8.36 -20.26 -3.41
C HIS A 150 -7.71 -18.94 -3.88
N TYR A 151 -6.87 -19.05 -4.92
CA TYR A 151 -6.12 -17.92 -5.49
C TYR A 151 -5.09 -17.23 -4.58
N PRO A 152 -4.21 -17.98 -3.88
CA PRO A 152 -3.11 -17.41 -3.12
C PRO A 152 -2.12 -16.70 -4.05
N GLY A 153 -1.54 -15.60 -3.61
CA GLY A 153 -0.46 -14.93 -4.30
C GLY A 153 -0.40 -13.43 -4.05
N ILE A 154 0.33 -12.73 -4.91
CA ILE A 154 0.61 -11.30 -4.73
C ILE A 154 -0.19 -10.45 -5.73
N ARG A 155 -0.50 -9.23 -5.29
CA ARG A 155 -1.09 -8.19 -6.11
C ARG A 155 -0.25 -6.92 -6.00
N LEU A 156 0.29 -6.46 -7.12
CA LEU A 156 0.78 -5.10 -7.26
C LEU A 156 -0.42 -4.19 -7.57
N LYS A 157 -0.78 -3.35 -6.61
CA LYS A 157 -1.81 -2.32 -6.75
C LYS A 157 -1.17 -1.04 -7.22
N GLU A 158 -1.82 -0.37 -8.16
CA GLU A 158 -1.39 0.93 -8.65
C GLU A 158 0.08 0.87 -9.10
N PRO A 159 0.43 0.06 -10.12
CA PRO A 159 1.70 0.25 -10.80
C PRO A 159 1.74 1.66 -11.43
N TYR A 160 2.90 2.07 -11.94
CA TYR A 160 2.92 3.23 -12.82
C TYR A 160 1.93 2.97 -13.99
N PRO A 161 0.97 3.87 -14.25
CA PRO A 161 -0.24 3.52 -14.98
C PRO A 161 -0.07 3.48 -16.50
N ASP A 162 0.80 4.32 -17.07
CA ASP A 162 0.95 4.46 -18.52
C ASP A 162 2.07 3.56 -19.03
N TRP A 163 1.68 2.50 -19.74
CA TRP A 163 2.56 1.48 -20.30
C TRP A 163 2.77 1.67 -21.82
N ARG A 164 2.25 2.76 -22.40
CA ARG A 164 2.48 3.04 -23.82
C ARG A 164 3.96 3.29 -24.10
N GLY A 165 4.38 3.01 -25.34
CA GLY A 165 5.76 3.17 -25.77
C GLY A 165 6.67 1.97 -25.43
N PHE A 166 6.17 1.01 -24.67
CA PHE A 166 6.85 -0.26 -24.40
C PHE A 166 6.28 -1.39 -25.27
N SER A 167 7.06 -2.46 -25.42
CA SER A 167 6.75 -3.63 -26.22
C SER A 167 6.30 -4.82 -25.39
N ARG A 168 6.85 -4.97 -24.17
CA ARG A 168 6.60 -6.12 -23.31
C ARG A 168 6.62 -5.77 -21.83
N PHE A 169 5.92 -6.60 -21.06
CA PHE A 169 6.03 -6.69 -19.62
C PHE A 169 6.90 -7.90 -19.27
N HIS A 170 7.91 -7.67 -18.43
CA HIS A 170 8.91 -8.66 -18.02
C HIS A 170 8.94 -8.81 -16.51
N PHE A 171 9.17 -10.03 -16.04
CA PHE A 171 9.56 -10.30 -14.66
C PHE A 171 10.27 -11.67 -14.55
N GLU A 172 10.88 -11.90 -13.40
CA GLU A 172 11.67 -13.10 -13.12
C GLU A 172 11.05 -13.89 -11.97
N VAL A 173 11.09 -15.21 -12.10
CA VAL A 173 10.61 -16.14 -11.08
C VAL A 173 11.64 -17.25 -10.92
N TYR A 174 12.12 -17.48 -9.71
CA TYR A 174 12.98 -18.60 -9.39
C TYR A 174 12.24 -19.62 -8.52
N SER A 175 12.35 -20.88 -8.89
CA SER A 175 11.75 -22.01 -8.20
C SER A 175 12.82 -22.96 -7.69
N GLU A 176 12.83 -23.21 -6.39
CA GLU A 176 13.61 -24.28 -5.77
C GLU A 176 12.86 -25.62 -5.78
N LEU A 177 11.62 -25.63 -6.27
CA LEU A 177 10.80 -26.83 -6.32
C LEU A 177 11.36 -27.80 -7.37
N PRO A 178 11.39 -29.11 -7.10
CA PRO A 178 11.87 -30.11 -8.06
C PRO A 178 10.88 -30.36 -9.21
N ARG A 179 9.69 -29.76 -9.17
CA ARG A 179 8.60 -29.95 -10.14
C ARG A 179 8.13 -28.61 -10.69
N VAL A 180 7.54 -28.69 -11.89
CA VAL A 180 6.92 -27.53 -12.55
C VAL A 180 5.71 -27.05 -11.75
N GLN A 181 5.59 -25.72 -11.59
CA GLN A 181 4.45 -25.07 -10.97
C GLN A 181 3.72 -24.20 -11.99
N SER A 182 2.39 -24.22 -11.97
CA SER A 182 1.57 -23.29 -12.78
C SER A 182 1.12 -22.12 -11.92
N LEU A 183 1.31 -20.91 -12.43
CA LEU A 183 0.74 -19.67 -11.89
C LEU A 183 -0.14 -19.02 -12.93
N VAL A 184 -0.96 -18.06 -12.50
CA VAL A 184 -1.73 -17.18 -13.36
C VAL A 184 -1.26 -15.76 -13.13
N ILE A 185 -0.97 -15.07 -14.22
CA ILE A 185 -0.79 -13.63 -14.22
C ILE A 185 -2.06 -12.95 -14.72
N GLY A 186 -2.55 -11.97 -13.95
CA GLY A 186 -3.73 -11.18 -14.28
C GLY A 186 -3.43 -9.68 -14.30
N ILE A 187 -3.77 -8.98 -15.37
CA ILE A 187 -3.55 -7.52 -15.53
C ILE A 187 -4.87 -6.85 -15.94
N HIS A 188 -5.19 -5.71 -15.31
CA HIS A 188 -6.38 -4.92 -15.63
C HIS A 188 -6.15 -3.42 -15.50
N ASP A 189 -6.94 -2.65 -16.24
CA ASP A 189 -6.96 -1.20 -16.29
C ASP A 189 -8.04 -0.59 -15.37
N ALA A 190 -8.21 0.73 -15.46
CA ALA A 190 -9.16 1.50 -14.66
C ALA A 190 -10.64 1.26 -15.04
N GLN A 191 -10.91 0.82 -16.27
CA GLN A 191 -12.27 0.59 -16.75
C GLN A 191 -12.82 -0.78 -16.35
N HIS A 192 -12.04 -1.56 -15.60
CA HIS A 192 -12.37 -2.93 -15.27
C HIS A 192 -13.72 -3.08 -14.55
N ASN A 193 -14.58 -3.98 -15.04
CA ASN A 193 -15.93 -4.24 -14.51
C ASN A 193 -16.02 -5.49 -13.60
N ASN A 194 -14.89 -6.03 -13.13
CA ASN A 194 -14.74 -7.29 -12.38
C ASN A 194 -15.07 -8.59 -13.13
N ASP A 195 -15.49 -8.53 -14.41
CA ASP A 195 -15.71 -9.73 -15.23
C ASP A 195 -14.37 -10.41 -15.56
N TYR A 196 -14.34 -11.73 -15.57
CA TYR A 196 -13.15 -12.50 -15.94
C TYR A 196 -12.69 -12.18 -17.37
N ALA A 197 -13.64 -11.99 -18.30
CA ALA A 197 -13.38 -11.72 -19.71
C ALA A 197 -12.88 -10.29 -19.99
N ASP A 198 -12.86 -9.42 -18.98
CA ASP A 198 -12.56 -8.00 -19.10
C ASP A 198 -11.10 -7.65 -18.74
N ARG A 199 -10.25 -8.67 -18.62
CA ARG A 199 -8.88 -8.53 -18.13
C ARG A 199 -7.96 -9.54 -18.80
N PHE A 200 -6.69 -9.19 -18.90
CA PHE A 200 -5.67 -10.16 -19.27
C PHE A 200 -5.54 -11.20 -18.15
N ASN A 201 -5.72 -12.49 -18.46
CA ASN A 201 -5.34 -13.60 -17.60
C ASN A 201 -4.59 -14.64 -18.43
N ARG A 202 -3.38 -15.01 -18.00
CA ARG A 202 -2.56 -16.02 -18.67
C ARG A 202 -1.98 -16.98 -17.66
N VAL A 203 -2.10 -18.27 -17.93
CA VAL A 203 -1.36 -19.30 -17.20
C VAL A 203 0.10 -19.25 -17.63
N ILE A 204 1.02 -19.23 -16.68
CA ILE A 204 2.46 -19.30 -16.89
C ILE A 204 3.02 -20.53 -16.20
N THR A 205 3.99 -21.16 -16.86
CA THR A 205 4.66 -22.37 -16.38
C THR A 205 5.99 -21.98 -15.76
N ILE A 206 6.20 -22.36 -14.51
CA ILE A 206 7.42 -22.12 -13.74
C ILE A 206 8.17 -23.44 -13.60
N SER A 207 9.26 -23.57 -14.34
CA SER A 207 10.18 -24.71 -14.25
C SER A 207 11.09 -24.58 -13.03
N PRO A 208 11.69 -25.69 -12.54
CA PRO A 208 12.78 -25.60 -11.57
C PRO A 208 13.90 -24.67 -12.06
N GLY A 209 14.44 -23.84 -11.16
CA GLY A 209 15.45 -22.83 -11.47
C GLY A 209 14.87 -21.47 -11.86
N LEU A 210 15.66 -20.66 -12.58
CA LEU A 210 15.31 -19.30 -12.98
C LEU A 210 14.45 -19.29 -14.25
N ASN A 211 13.32 -18.59 -14.20
CA ASN A 211 12.38 -18.41 -15.28
C ASN A 211 12.27 -16.92 -15.63
N HIS A 212 12.38 -16.60 -16.91
CA HIS A 212 12.16 -15.25 -17.44
C HIS A 212 10.80 -15.19 -18.13
N ILE A 213 9.86 -14.46 -17.54
CA ILE A 213 8.51 -14.34 -18.05
C ILE A 213 8.42 -13.06 -18.88
N ASN A 214 8.11 -13.21 -20.16
CA ASN A 214 7.99 -12.10 -21.11
C ASN A 214 6.59 -12.14 -21.73
N ILE A 215 5.85 -11.04 -21.60
CA ILE A 215 4.48 -10.93 -22.09
C ILE A 215 4.39 -9.72 -23.01
N PRO A 216 4.13 -9.90 -24.32
CA PRO A 216 3.90 -8.80 -25.23
C PRO A 216 2.77 -7.89 -24.73
N LEU A 217 2.96 -6.57 -24.77
CA LEU A 217 1.90 -5.63 -24.39
C LEU A 217 0.73 -5.67 -25.37
N ASP A 218 0.97 -6.13 -26.60
CA ASP A 218 -0.08 -6.33 -27.60
C ASP A 218 -1.05 -7.45 -27.17
N ASP A 219 -0.53 -8.54 -26.60
CA ASP A 219 -1.37 -9.60 -26.02
C ASP A 219 -2.20 -9.08 -24.84
N ILE A 220 -1.63 -8.17 -24.04
CA ILE A 220 -2.34 -7.56 -22.91
C ILE A 220 -3.44 -6.63 -23.41
N ARG A 221 -3.15 -5.82 -24.44
CA ARG A 221 -4.09 -4.87 -25.04
C ARG A 221 -5.30 -5.59 -25.62
N HIS A 222 -5.10 -6.71 -26.31
CA HIS A 222 -6.17 -7.42 -27.02
C HIS A 222 -6.82 -8.55 -26.20
N ALA A 223 -6.47 -8.73 -24.92
CA ALA A 223 -7.00 -9.83 -24.13
C ALA A 223 -8.47 -9.69 -23.69
N PRO A 224 -8.98 -8.49 -23.31
CA PRO A 224 -10.39 -8.35 -23.00
C PRO A 224 -11.28 -8.65 -24.22
N VAL A 225 -12.41 -9.31 -24.00
CA VAL A 225 -13.38 -9.57 -25.07
C VAL A 225 -14.23 -8.32 -25.29
N GLY A 226 -14.29 -7.83 -26.53
CA GLY A 226 -15.18 -6.73 -26.92
C GLY A 226 -14.63 -5.32 -26.66
N ARG A 227 -13.40 -5.19 -26.15
CA ARG A 227 -12.66 -3.92 -26.07
C ARG A 227 -11.16 -4.16 -26.00
N GLU A 228 -10.39 -3.10 -26.19
CA GLU A 228 -8.98 -3.09 -25.84
C GLU A 228 -8.76 -2.69 -24.37
N LEU A 229 -7.74 -3.28 -23.74
CA LEU A 229 -7.24 -2.87 -22.43
C LEU A 229 -6.49 -1.54 -22.57
N ASP A 230 -6.89 -0.51 -21.80
CA ASP A 230 -6.29 0.82 -21.84
C ASP A 230 -4.92 0.83 -21.15
N LEU A 231 -3.87 0.69 -21.95
CA LEU A 231 -2.48 0.74 -21.51
C LEU A 231 -2.09 2.09 -20.88
N ARG A 232 -2.90 3.15 -20.97
CA ARG A 232 -2.65 4.44 -20.30
C ARG A 232 -2.95 4.40 -18.81
N ALA A 233 -3.75 3.42 -18.38
CA ALA A 233 -4.42 3.44 -17.09
C ALA A 233 -4.40 2.07 -16.41
N ILE A 234 -3.26 1.37 -16.46
CA ILE A 234 -3.10 0.09 -15.76
C ILE A 234 -3.28 0.28 -14.26
N LYS A 235 -4.09 -0.59 -13.63
CA LYS A 235 -4.45 -0.48 -12.21
C LYS A 235 -3.87 -1.56 -11.33
N ALA A 236 -3.71 -2.78 -11.84
CA ALA A 236 -3.09 -3.82 -11.03
C ALA A 236 -2.58 -4.99 -11.84
N ILE A 237 -1.54 -5.60 -11.29
CA ILE A 237 -0.98 -6.89 -11.68
C ILE A 237 -1.25 -7.87 -10.54
N ARG A 238 -1.62 -9.11 -10.89
CA ARG A 238 -1.80 -10.22 -9.96
C ARG A 238 -0.96 -11.39 -10.42
N LEU A 239 -0.31 -12.05 -9.49
CA LEU A 239 0.40 -13.31 -9.71
C LEU A 239 -0.08 -14.30 -8.65
N PHE A 240 -0.78 -15.35 -9.05
CA PHE A 240 -1.45 -16.25 -8.12
C PHE A 240 -1.51 -17.69 -8.61
N ALA A 241 -1.67 -18.65 -7.70
CA ALA A 241 -1.89 -20.05 -8.04
C ALA A 241 -3.38 -20.40 -8.01
N ILE A 242 -3.83 -21.44 -8.72
CA ILE A 242 -5.22 -21.91 -8.63
C ILE A 242 -5.28 -23.08 -7.66
N SER A 243 -5.86 -22.85 -6.47
CA SER A 243 -6.14 -23.88 -5.46
C SER A 243 -5.02 -24.92 -5.29
N PRO A 244 -3.78 -24.50 -4.94
CA PRO A 244 -2.69 -25.45 -4.82
C PRO A 244 -2.97 -26.47 -3.71
N PRO A 245 -2.60 -27.74 -3.91
CA PRO A 245 -2.92 -28.82 -2.97
C PRO A 245 -2.11 -28.71 -1.66
N GLU A 246 -0.93 -28.10 -1.73
CA GLU A 246 -0.03 -27.88 -0.61
C GLU A 246 0.62 -26.50 -0.69
N GLU A 247 1.16 -26.05 0.44
CA GLU A 247 1.96 -24.83 0.48
C GLU A 247 3.23 -24.99 -0.36
N PHE A 248 3.61 -23.93 -1.08
CA PHE A 248 4.89 -23.85 -1.77
C PHE A 248 5.39 -22.41 -1.78
N SER A 249 6.66 -22.22 -2.10
CA SER A 249 7.23 -20.88 -2.22
C SER A 249 8.00 -20.68 -3.51
N LEU A 250 8.04 -19.43 -3.95
CA LEU A 250 8.78 -18.97 -5.12
C LEU A 250 9.44 -17.63 -4.80
N TYR A 251 10.51 -17.34 -5.52
CA TYR A 251 11.19 -16.05 -5.46
C TYR A 251 10.85 -15.27 -6.73
N VAL A 252 10.54 -13.98 -6.62
CA VAL A 252 10.13 -13.14 -7.74
C VAL A 252 10.88 -11.81 -7.72
N ASP A 253 11.17 -11.28 -8.90
CA ASP A 253 11.89 -10.01 -9.03
C ASP A 253 11.72 -9.35 -10.41
N ASN A 254 12.21 -8.12 -10.55
CA ASN A 254 12.45 -7.40 -11.80
C ASN A 254 11.19 -7.23 -12.67
N PHE A 255 10.07 -6.87 -12.03
CA PHE A 255 8.83 -6.51 -12.71
C PHE A 255 9.06 -5.18 -13.43
N ARG A 256 9.11 -5.18 -14.76
CA ARG A 256 9.43 -3.99 -15.57
C ARG A 256 8.77 -4.01 -16.94
N LEU A 257 8.81 -2.87 -17.61
CA LEU A 257 8.46 -2.73 -19.02
C LEU A 257 9.73 -2.60 -19.87
N GLU A 258 9.70 -3.17 -21.07
CA GLU A 258 10.80 -3.09 -22.07
C GLU A 258 10.30 -2.71 -23.47
#